data_AF-A0A1Y3VV08-F1
#
_entry.id   AF-A0A1Y3VV08-F1
#
_cell.length_a   1.000
_cell.length_b   1.000
_cell.length_c   1.000
_cell.angle_alpha   90.00
_cell.angle_beta   90.00
_cell.angle_gamma   90.00
#
_symmetry.space_group_name_H-M   'P 1'
#
loop_
_entity.id
_entity.type
_entity.pdbx_description
1 polymer ?
#
loop_
_entity_poly.entity_id
_entity_poly.type
_entity_poly.pdbx_seq_one_letter_code
_entity_poly.pdbx_strand_id
1 'polypeptide(L)'
;MKRNFEIKVRLNTDEYIDLMNKVLASGYSRERYIRSLISGIVPKEKPSIEYYQLIREFNAIGNNLNQLVRNSYREDQKEMVMEVLEKLKTMIADLDNLVRNPKE
;
A
#
# COMPACT_ATOMS: atom_id res chain seq x y z
N MET A 1 -23.90 7.34 -2.54
CA MET A 1 -24.97 6.62 -3.28
C MET A 1 -25.76 5.76 -2.31
N LYS A 2 -27.10 5.87 -2.28
CA LYS A 2 -27.95 5.01 -1.44
C LYS A 2 -27.99 3.59 -2.03
N ARG A 3 -27.99 2.56 -1.16
CA ARG A 3 -28.10 1.15 -1.54
C ARG A 3 -29.43 0.62 -0.99
N ASN A 4 -30.42 0.47 -1.86
CA ASN A 4 -31.81 0.21 -1.46
C ASN A 4 -32.24 -1.26 -1.59
N PHE A 5 -31.43 -2.11 -2.24
CA PHE A 5 -31.75 -3.50 -2.53
C PHE A 5 -30.88 -4.44 -1.69
N GLU A 6 -31.50 -5.43 -1.05
CA GLU A 6 -30.84 -6.49 -0.27
C GLU A 6 -30.97 -7.83 -1.00
N ILE A 7 -29.90 -8.63 -0.96
CA ILE A 7 -29.88 -10.01 -1.46
C ILE A 7 -29.37 -10.90 -0.33
N LYS A 8 -30.11 -11.97 -0.02
CA LYS A 8 -29.70 -13.00 0.94
C LYS A 8 -29.04 -14.16 0.21
N VAL A 9 -27.79 -14.45 0.56
CA VAL A 9 -27.03 -15.59 0.05
C VAL A 9 -26.71 -16.51 1.22
N ARG A 10 -27.01 -17.80 1.08
CA ARG A 10 -26.61 -18.82 2.06
C ARG A 10 -25.37 -19.51 1.55
N LEU A 11 -24.38 -19.67 2.43
CA LEU A 11 -23.12 -20.33 2.14
C LEU A 11 -23.02 -21.59 3.00
N ASN A 12 -22.34 -22.60 2.49
CA ASN A 12 -21.85 -23.69 3.33
C ASN A 12 -20.65 -23.22 4.18
N THR A 13 -20.17 -24.10 5.07
CA THR A 13 -19.06 -23.77 5.99
C THR A 13 -17.79 -23.38 5.25
N ASP A 14 -17.42 -24.10 4.20
CA ASP A 14 -16.17 -23.90 3.47
C ASP A 14 -16.20 -22.59 2.68
N GLU A 15 -17.32 -22.31 1.99
CA GLU A 15 -17.56 -21.04 1.29
C GLU A 15 -17.52 -19.85 2.23
N TYR A 16 -18.08 -20.01 3.45
CA TYR A 16 -18.05 -18.96 4.46
C TYR A 16 -16.64 -18.69 4.95
N ILE A 17 -15.87 -19.73 5.28
CA ILE A 17 -14.47 -19.61 5.74
C ILE A 17 -13.62 -18.94 4.66
N ASP A 18 -13.73 -19.40 3.40
CA ASP A 18 -13.00 -18.83 2.28
C ASP A 18 -13.32 -17.35 2.06
N LEU A 19 -14.61 -16.97 2.08
CA LEU A 19 -15.01 -15.57 1.99
C LEU A 19 -14.43 -14.74 3.13
N MET A 20 -14.49 -15.25 4.37
CA MET A 20 -13.97 -14.53 5.54
C MET A 20 -12.46 -14.33 5.47
N ASN A 21 -11.71 -15.34 5.02
CA ASN A 21 -10.25 -15.22 4.82
C ASN A 21 -9.92 -14.14 3.80
N LYS A 22 -10.60 -14.12 2.64
CA LYS A 22 -10.41 -13.11 1.60
C LYS A 22 -10.80 -11.70 2.07
N VAL A 23 -11.87 -11.59 2.86
CA VAL A 23 -12.31 -10.31 3.46
C VAL A 23 -11.28 -9.79 4.46
N LEU A 24 -10.73 -10.66 5.31
CA LEU A 24 -9.67 -10.31 6.26
C LEU A 24 -8.40 -9.89 5.55
N ALA A 25 -7.93 -10.67 4.58
CA ALA A 25 -6.70 -10.41 3.85
C ALA A 25 -6.78 -9.10 3.05
N SER A 26 -7.91 -8.83 2.39
CA SER A 26 -8.14 -7.55 1.69
C SER A 26 -8.39 -6.36 2.62
N GLY A 27 -8.73 -6.63 3.89
CA GLY A 27 -9.16 -5.67 4.89
C GLY A 27 -10.31 -4.77 4.44
N TYR A 28 -11.22 -5.33 3.63
CA TYR A 28 -12.52 -4.75 3.28
C TYR A 28 -13.59 -5.24 4.27
N SER A 29 -14.77 -4.60 4.27
CA SER A 29 -15.96 -5.25 4.84
C SER A 29 -16.48 -6.32 3.87
N ARG A 30 -17.22 -7.31 4.37
CA ARG A 30 -17.85 -8.35 3.52
C ARG A 30 -18.64 -7.76 2.36
N GLU A 31 -19.45 -6.75 2.65
CA GLU A 31 -20.31 -6.09 1.67
C GLU A 31 -19.47 -5.32 0.65
N ARG A 32 -18.37 -4.70 1.08
CA ARG A 32 -17.45 -4.00 0.17
C ARG A 32 -16.74 -5.00 -0.73
N TYR A 33 -16.26 -6.10 -0.17
CA TYR A 33 -15.60 -7.18 -0.91
C TYR A 33 -16.52 -7.75 -2.00
N ILE A 34 -17.73 -8.18 -1.63
CA ILE A 34 -18.72 -8.72 -2.58
C ILE A 34 -19.07 -7.68 -3.67
N ARG A 35 -19.28 -6.41 -3.29
CA ARG A 35 -19.56 -5.35 -4.27
C ARG A 35 -18.41 -5.10 -5.24
N SER A 36 -17.16 -5.21 -4.77
CA SER A 36 -15.98 -5.14 -5.65
C SER A 36 -15.98 -6.28 -6.66
N LEU A 37 -16.28 -7.51 -6.23
CA LEU A 37 -16.39 -8.66 -7.12
C LEU A 37 -17.47 -8.47 -8.20
N ILE A 38 -18.65 -7.95 -7.82
CA ILE A 38 -19.73 -7.63 -8.77
C ILE A 38 -19.27 -6.60 -9.82
N SER A 39 -18.36 -5.70 -9.43
CA SER A 39 -17.79 -4.68 -10.32
C SER A 39 -16.57 -5.19 -11.11
N GLY A 40 -16.26 -6.49 -11.04
CA GLY A 40 -15.12 -7.11 -11.72
C GLY A 40 -13.77 -6.89 -11.05
N ILE A 41 -13.74 -6.37 -9.82
CA ILE A 41 -12.51 -6.10 -9.07
C ILE A 41 -12.34 -7.16 -7.99
N VAL A 42 -11.25 -7.92 -8.04
CA VAL A 42 -10.82 -8.83 -6.97
C VAL A 42 -9.88 -8.06 -6.03
N PRO A 43 -10.30 -7.74 -4.78
CA PRO A 43 -9.44 -7.01 -3.86
C PRO A 43 -8.18 -7.81 -3.51
N LYS A 44 -7.00 -7.21 -3.70
CA LYS A 44 -5.71 -7.78 -3.30
C LYS A 44 -5.55 -7.76 -1.79
N GLU A 45 -4.70 -8.66 -1.29
CA GLU A 45 -4.31 -8.67 0.11
C GLU A 45 -3.61 -7.37 0.50
N LYS A 46 -3.84 -6.91 1.73
CA LYS A 46 -3.12 -5.75 2.25
C LYS A 46 -1.65 -6.12 2.45
N PRO A 47 -0.71 -5.22 2.12
CA PRO A 47 0.67 -5.36 2.54
C PRO A 47 0.78 -5.54 4.06
N SER A 48 1.81 -6.24 4.50
CA SER A 48 2.01 -6.55 5.92
C SER A 48 2.24 -5.29 6.76
N ILE A 49 2.07 -5.39 8.09
CA ILE A 49 2.29 -4.25 9.00
C ILE A 49 3.76 -3.81 8.98
N GLU A 50 4.68 -4.77 8.85
CA GLU A 50 6.13 -4.56 8.73
C GLU A 50 6.46 -3.74 7.48
N TYR A 51 5.74 -3.97 6.38
CA TYR A 51 5.90 -3.16 5.17
C TYR A 51 5.58 -1.68 5.42
N TYR A 52 4.51 -1.38 6.15
CA TYR A 52 4.19 0.00 6.52
C TYR A 52 5.17 0.60 7.52
N GLN A 53 5.78 -0.20 8.39
CA GLN A 53 6.87 0.25 9.28
C GLN A 53 8.10 0.64 8.45
N LEU A 54 8.49 -0.21 7.51
CA LEU A 54 9.62 0.01 6.62
C LEU A 54 9.49 1.33 5.84
N ILE A 55 8.32 1.60 5.24
CA ILE A 55 8.07 2.87 4.53
C ILE A 55 8.20 4.08 5.46
N ARG A 56 7.78 3.99 6.71
CA ARG A 56 7.95 5.10 7.67
C ARG A 56 9.42 5.35 7.99
N GLU A 57 10.20 4.30 8.20
CA GLU A 57 11.64 4.41 8.46
C GLU A 57 12.38 5.04 7.27
N PHE A 58 12.08 4.59 6.04
CA PHE A 58 12.65 5.18 4.83
C PHE A 58 12.31 6.67 4.70
N ASN A 59 11.07 7.07 4.95
CA ASN A 59 10.67 8.48 4.94
C ASN A 59 11.43 9.30 6.00
N ALA A 60 11.66 8.74 7.19
CA ALA A 60 12.46 9.40 8.23
C ALA A 60 13.93 9.60 7.80
N ILE A 61 14.54 8.58 7.17
CA ILE A 61 15.91 8.68 6.62
C ILE A 61 15.98 9.76 5.55
N GLY A 62 15.04 9.78 4.59
CA GLY A 62 14.98 10.80 3.55
C GLY A 62 14.84 12.22 4.12
N ASN A 63 14.04 12.38 5.18
CA ASN A 63 13.90 13.68 5.86
C ASN A 63 15.18 14.11 6.58
N ASN A 64 15.89 13.20 7.25
CA ASN A 64 17.15 13.52 7.91
C ASN A 64 18.23 13.91 6.89
N LEU A 65 18.30 13.19 5.77
CA LEU A 65 19.21 13.54 4.66
C LEU A 65 18.87 14.91 4.06
N ASN A 66 17.59 15.21 3.80
CA ASN A 66 17.17 16.53 3.33
C ASN A 66 17.62 17.65 4.29
N GLN A 67 17.55 17.43 5.60
CA GLN A 67 18.01 18.38 6.60
C GLN A 67 19.54 18.55 6.56
N LEU A 68 20.29 17.46 6.46
CA LEU A 68 21.75 17.51 6.33
C LEU A 68 22.17 18.34 5.11
N VAL A 69 21.55 18.10 3.95
CA VAL A 69 21.80 18.87 2.71
C VAL A 69 21.49 20.35 2.87
N ARG A 70 20.39 20.67 3.56
CA ARG A 70 19.99 22.06 3.81
C ARG A 70 20.97 22.78 4.74
N ASN A 71 21.54 22.05 5.70
CA ASN A 71 22.43 22.60 6.73
C ASN A 71 23.91 22.57 6.33
N SER A 72 24.30 21.77 5.32
CA SER A 72 25.65 21.76 4.77
C SER A 72 25.88 22.98 3.89
N TYR A 73 26.73 23.90 4.36
CA TYR A 73 27.09 25.19 3.72
C TYR A 73 27.91 25.08 2.42
N ARG A 74 28.31 23.87 1.99
CA ARG A 74 29.13 23.69 0.78
C ARG A 74 28.22 23.37 -0.40
N GLU A 75 27.99 24.38 -1.26
CA GLU A 75 27.13 24.28 -2.45
C GLU A 75 27.60 23.19 -3.43
N ASP A 76 28.89 22.87 -3.44
CA ASP A 76 29.52 21.89 -4.33
C ASP A 76 29.01 20.45 -4.15
N GLN A 77 28.57 20.07 -2.95
CA GLN A 77 28.05 18.71 -2.67
C GLN A 77 26.52 18.63 -2.72
N LYS A 78 25.84 19.78 -2.73
CA LYS A 78 24.38 19.87 -2.59
C LYS A 78 23.67 19.21 -3.76
N GLU A 79 24.17 19.40 -4.97
CA GLU A 79 23.58 18.85 -6.20
C GLU A 79 23.68 17.32 -6.24
N MET A 80 24.84 16.75 -5.92
CA MET A 80 25.05 15.30 -5.84
C MET A 80 24.15 14.64 -4.79
N VAL A 81 24.02 15.24 -3.60
CA VAL A 81 23.17 14.65 -2.54
C VAL A 81 21.69 14.77 -2.90
N MET A 82 21.27 15.87 -3.54
CA MET A 82 19.90 15.99 -4.08
C MET A 82 19.59 14.91 -5.13
N GLU A 83 20.54 14.60 -6.02
CA GLU A 83 20.37 13.52 -7.00
C GLU A 83 20.20 12.15 -6.33
N VAL A 84 21.02 11.84 -5.32
CA VAL A 84 20.92 10.59 -4.55
C VAL A 84 19.57 10.51 -3.81
N LEU A 85 19.10 11.62 -3.24
CA LEU A 85 17.81 11.71 -2.57
C LEU A 85 16.64 11.44 -3.52
N GLU A 86 16.65 12.01 -4.72
CA GLU A 86 15.60 11.77 -5.72
C GLU A 86 15.61 10.33 -6.24
N LYS A 87 16.79 9.73 -6.43
CA LYS A 87 16.91 8.30 -6.75
C LYS A 87 16.33 7.42 -5.65
N LEU A 88 16.62 7.75 -4.39
CA LEU A 88 16.11 6.99 -3.24
C LEU A 88 14.58 7.11 -3.11
N LYS A 89 14.01 8.30 -3.33
CA LYS A 89 12.55 8.49 -3.40
C LYS A 89 11.91 7.65 -4.50
N THR A 90 12.51 7.64 -5.69
CA THR A 90 12.01 6.87 -6.83
C THR A 90 12.03 5.37 -6.52
N MET A 91 13.14 4.85 -5.96
CA MET A 91 13.22 3.44 -5.55
C MET A 91 12.18 3.06 -4.50
N ILE A 92 11.90 3.93 -3.52
CA ILE A 92 10.84 3.68 -2.53
C ILE A 92 9.47 3.62 -3.21
N ALA A 93 9.20 4.53 -4.15
CA ALA A 93 7.94 4.54 -4.89
C ALA A 93 7.77 3.27 -5.76
N ASP A 94 8.84 2.83 -6.42
CA ASP A 94 8.85 1.61 -7.22
C ASP A 94 8.63 0.36 -6.36
N LEU A 95 9.30 0.28 -5.20
CA LEU A 95 9.08 -0.78 -4.22
C LEU A 95 7.65 -0.77 -3.68
N ASP A 96 7.06 0.41 -3.40
CA ASP A 96 5.67 0.50 -2.96
C ASP A 96 4.68 0.04 -4.01
N ASN A 97 4.96 0.36 -5.27
CA ASN A 97 4.16 -0.15 -6.37
C ASN A 97 4.30 -1.67 -6.53
N LEU A 98 5.52 -2.21 -6.42
CA LEU A 98 5.76 -3.66 -6.52
C LEU A 98 5.02 -4.44 -5.43
N VAL A 99 5.05 -3.95 -4.18
CA VAL A 99 4.40 -4.62 -3.05
C VAL A 99 2.88 -4.51 -3.12
N ARG A 100 2.34 -3.38 -3.55
CA ARG A 100 0.88 -3.19 -3.69
C ARG A 100 0.31 -3.86 -4.94
N ASN A 101 1.12 -3.96 -6.00
CA ASN A 101 0.76 -4.54 -7.28
C ASN A 101 1.79 -5.60 -7.69
N PRO A 102 1.85 -6.74 -6.97
CA PRO A 102 2.69 -7.85 -7.41
C PRO A 102 2.25 -8.25 -8.83
N LYS A 103 3.22 -8.39 -9.73
CA LYS A 103 2.99 -8.97 -11.05
C LYS A 103 2.53 -10.41 -10.84
N GLU A 104 1.42 -10.77 -11.49
CA GLU A 104 0.88 -12.14 -11.49
C GLU A 104 1.90 -13.17 -11.99
#